data_AF-A0A1I1NLX4-F1
#
_entry.id   AF-A0A1I1NLX4-F1
#
_cell.length_a   1.000
_cell.length_b   1.000
_cell.length_c   1.000
_cell.angle_alpha   90.00
_cell.angle_beta   90.00
_cell.angle_gamma   90.00
#
_symmetry.space_group_name_H-M   'P 1'
#
loop_
_entity.id
_entity.type
_entity.pdbx_description
1 polymer ?
#
loop_
_entity_poly.entity_id
_entity_poly.type
_entity_poly.pdbx_seq_one_letter_code
_entity_poly.pdbx_strand_id
1 'polypeptide(L)'
;MAEETTRITIRLPRQDVEFAKAYAKAHGLSMTEVIARHLRQLRSLERHSPSAELEAITGLLPPELDAEQANRDHLVEKHGK
;
A
#
# COMPACT_ATOMS: atom_id res chain seq x y z
N MET A 1 11.10 -6.21 -25.75
CA MET A 1 11.95 -5.05 -25.41
C MET A 1 12.66 -5.40 -24.12
N ALA A 2 13.98 -5.26 -24.02
CA ALA A 2 14.68 -5.59 -22.78
C ALA A 2 14.27 -4.59 -21.69
N GLU A 3 13.74 -5.07 -20.57
CA GLU A 3 13.46 -4.21 -19.42
C GLU A 3 14.78 -3.68 -18.84
N GLU A 4 14.82 -2.38 -18.59
CA GLU A 4 15.94 -1.75 -17.89
C GLU A 4 15.93 -2.21 -16.43
N THR A 5 17.06 -2.76 -15.96
CA THR A 5 17.18 -3.28 -14.58
C THR A 5 18.33 -2.59 -13.85
N THR A 6 18.11 -2.30 -12.56
CA THR A 6 19.12 -1.70 -11.69
C THR A 6 19.49 -2.68 -10.58
N ARG A 7 20.79 -2.86 -10.33
CA ARG A 7 21.27 -3.70 -9.23
C ARG A 7 21.19 -2.94 -7.92
N ILE A 8 20.54 -3.57 -6.93
CA ILE A 8 20.41 -3.06 -5.57
C ILE A 8 20.97 -4.10 -4.61
N THR A 9 21.66 -3.68 -3.56
CA THR A 9 22.14 -4.56 -2.49
C THR A 9 21.50 -4.14 -1.18
N ILE A 10 20.73 -5.03 -0.56
CA ILE A 10 20.03 -4.78 0.69
C ILE A 10 20.53 -5.72 1.78
N ARG A 11 20.52 -5.25 3.02
CA ARG A 11 20.80 -6.10 4.19
C ARG A 11 19.47 -6.62 4.73
N LEU A 12 19.37 -7.93 4.84
CA LEU A 12 18.21 -8.62 5.43
C LEU A 12 18.70 -9.57 6.53
N PRO A 13 17.87 -9.84 7.55
CA PRO A 13 18.13 -10.91 8.49
C PRO A 13 18.41 -12.22 7.76
N ARG A 14 19.42 -12.96 8.23
CA ARG A 14 19.84 -14.21 7.58
C ARG A 14 18.68 -15.20 7.43
N GLN A 15 17.83 -15.29 8.44
CA GLN A 15 16.65 -16.17 8.44
C GLN A 15 15.69 -15.86 7.29
N ASP A 16 15.48 -14.59 6.96
CA ASP A 16 14.55 -14.16 5.92
C ASP A 16 15.12 -14.47 4.53
N VAL A 17 16.44 -14.31 4.36
CA VAL A 17 17.14 -14.68 3.13
C VAL A 17 17.04 -16.18 2.86
N GLU A 18 17.27 -16.99 3.89
CA GLU A 18 17.18 -18.45 3.76
C GLU A 18 15.74 -18.92 3.51
N PHE A 19 14.76 -18.30 4.18
CA PHE A 19 13.34 -18.53 3.90
C PHE A 19 12.99 -18.20 2.44
N ALA A 20 13.38 -17.01 1.96
CA ALA A 20 13.08 -16.59 0.60
C ALA A 20 13.71 -17.51 -0.46
N LYS A 21 14.93 -18.01 -0.20
CA LYS A 21 15.59 -19.01 -1.07
C LYS A 21 14.83 -20.34 -1.08
N ALA A 22 14.44 -20.83 0.10
CA ALA A 22 13.69 -22.08 0.22
C ALA A 22 12.32 -21.97 -0.48
N TYR A 23 11.63 -20.85 -0.29
CA TYR A 23 10.37 -20.53 -0.96
C TYR A 23 10.52 -20.51 -2.48
N ALA A 24 11.52 -19.77 -2.99
CA ALA A 24 11.80 -19.71 -4.42
C ALA A 24 12.02 -21.12 -5.00
N LYS A 25 12.85 -21.94 -4.35
CA LYS A 25 13.11 -23.33 -4.76
C LYS A 25 11.86 -24.20 -4.74
N ALA A 26 11.07 -24.13 -3.67
CA ALA A 26 9.85 -24.94 -3.52
C ALA A 26 8.79 -24.63 -4.58
N HIS A 27 8.74 -23.38 -5.03
CA HIS A 27 7.77 -22.91 -6.02
C HIS A 27 8.32 -22.84 -7.46
N GLY A 28 9.56 -23.29 -7.70
CA GLY A 28 10.20 -23.23 -9.03
C GLY A 28 10.42 -21.80 -9.54
N LEU A 29 10.58 -20.84 -8.63
CA LEU A 29 10.75 -19.42 -8.92
C LEU A 29 12.20 -18.99 -8.72
N SER A 30 12.58 -17.90 -9.39
CA SER A 30 13.82 -17.18 -9.09
C SER A 30 13.62 -16.25 -7.88
N MET A 31 14.70 -15.91 -7.16
CA MET A 31 14.64 -14.88 -6.10
C MET A 31 14.14 -13.54 -6.66
N THR A 32 14.56 -13.19 -7.88
CA THR A 32 14.09 -12.00 -8.59
C THR A 32 12.58 -12.05 -8.82
N GLU A 33 12.02 -13.22 -9.21
CA GLU A 33 10.57 -13.40 -9.40
C GLU A 33 9.79 -13.14 -8.11
N VAL A 34 10.28 -13.70 -7.00
CA VAL A 34 9.64 -13.58 -5.68
C VAL A 34 9.55 -12.11 -5.30
N ILE A 35 10.66 -11.38 -5.42
CA ILE A 35 10.72 -9.95 -5.11
C ILE A 35 9.88 -9.15 -6.10
N ALA A 36 10.00 -9.40 -7.41
CA ALA A 36 9.26 -8.67 -8.44
C ALA A 36 7.74 -8.83 -8.28
N ARG A 37 7.27 -10.03 -7.91
CA ARG A 37 5.85 -10.28 -7.63
C ARG A 37 5.37 -9.50 -6.42
N HIS A 38 6.17 -9.46 -5.36
CA HIS A 38 5.85 -8.68 -4.17
C HIS A 38 5.80 -7.17 -4.49
N LEU A 39 6.78 -6.65 -5.23
CA LEU A 39 6.78 -5.24 -5.67
C LEU A 39 5.59 -4.91 -6.57
N ARG A 40 5.15 -5.81 -7.45
CA ARG A 40 3.90 -5.62 -8.23
C ARG A 40 2.67 -5.56 -7.33
N GLN A 41 2.61 -6.38 -6.28
CA GLN A 41 1.53 -6.34 -5.31
C GLN A 41 1.54 -5.03 -4.51
N LEU A 42 2.70 -4.58 -4.03
CA LEU A 42 2.82 -3.30 -3.32
C LEU A 42 2.39 -2.12 -4.20
N ARG A 43 2.86 -2.06 -5.46
CA ARG A 43 2.39 -1.05 -6.43
C ARG A 43 0.89 -1.14 -6.72
N SER A 44 0.34 -2.35 -6.67
CA SER A 44 -1.11 -2.51 -6.76
C SER A 44 -1.75 -1.81 -5.57
N LEU A 45 -1.37 -2.16 -4.35
CA LEU A 45 -1.95 -1.58 -3.12
C LEU A 45 -1.81 -0.05 -3.07
N GLU A 46 -0.67 0.52 -3.46
CA GLU A 46 -0.50 1.99 -3.55
C GLU A 46 -1.45 2.64 -4.57
N ARG A 47 -1.72 1.96 -5.70
CA ARG A 47 -2.70 2.43 -6.69
C ARG A 47 -4.16 2.28 -6.25
N HIS A 48 -4.42 1.55 -5.16
CA HIS A 48 -5.76 1.41 -4.59
C HIS A 48 -6.02 2.44 -3.48
N SER A 49 -5.35 3.61 -3.50
CA SER A 49 -6.01 4.79 -2.92
C SER A 49 -7.38 4.88 -3.61
N PRO A 50 -8.50 4.82 -2.87
CA PRO A 50 -9.81 4.82 -3.49
C PRO A 50 -9.91 6.02 -4.44
N SER A 51 -10.51 5.83 -5.62
CA SER A 51 -10.74 6.98 -6.51
C SER A 51 -11.52 8.05 -5.74
N ALA A 52 -11.34 9.33 -6.05
CA ALA A 52 -12.08 10.41 -5.38
C ALA A 52 -13.61 10.17 -5.38
N GLU A 53 -14.11 9.48 -6.41
CA GLU A 53 -15.50 9.05 -6.50
C GLU A 53 -15.85 7.95 -5.47
N LEU A 54 -14.99 6.95 -5.28
CA LEU A 54 -15.17 5.92 -4.25
C LEU A 54 -14.96 6.47 -2.83
N GLU A 55 -14.04 7.42 -2.62
CA GLU A 55 -13.90 8.16 -1.35
C GLU A 55 -15.19 8.91 -1.01
N ALA A 56 -15.78 9.61 -1.98
CA ALA A 56 -17.04 10.34 -1.80
C ALA A 56 -18.23 9.41 -1.49
N ILE A 57 -18.25 8.19 -2.06
CA ILE A 57 -19.33 7.21 -1.82
C ILE A 57 -19.15 6.49 -0.47
N THR A 58 -17.91 6.14 -0.11
CA THR A 58 -17.61 5.34 1.09
C THR A 58 -17.72 6.13 2.39
N GLY A 59 -17.74 7.46 2.32
CA GLY A 59 -17.83 8.32 3.50
C GLY A 59 -16.61 8.20 4.42
N LEU A 60 -15.48 7.75 3.87
CA LEU A 60 -14.22 7.67 4.59
C LEU A 60 -13.73 9.10 4.87
N LEU A 61 -13.58 9.42 6.15
CA LEU A 61 -13.02 10.71 6.55
C LEU A 61 -11.49 10.67 6.37
N PRO A 62 -10.88 11.77 5.88
CA PRO A 62 -9.43 11.88 5.84
C PRO A 62 -8.83 11.63 7.22
N PRO A 63 -7.71 10.89 7.33
CA PRO A 63 -7.11 10.58 8.62
C PRO A 63 -6.59 11.83 9.36
N GLU A 64 -6.37 12.94 8.65
CA GLU A 64 -5.97 14.23 9.20
C GLU A 64 -7.16 15.08 9.69
N LEU A 65 -8.40 14.65 9.43
CA LEU A 65 -9.60 15.38 9.84
C LEU A 65 -9.91 15.12 11.31
N ASP A 66 -9.97 16.20 12.11
CA ASP A 66 -10.61 16.15 13.42
C ASP A 66 -12.13 16.06 13.24
N ALA A 67 -12.62 14.82 13.22
CA ALA A 67 -14.03 14.49 13.02
C ALA A 67 -14.94 15.13 14.08
N GLU A 68 -14.44 15.33 15.31
CA GLU A 68 -15.23 15.90 16.39
C GLU A 68 -15.44 17.40 16.19
N GLN A 69 -14.38 18.11 15.81
CA GLN A 69 -14.46 19.54 15.49
C GLN A 69 -15.35 19.80 14.26
N ALA A 70 -15.17 19.03 13.18
CA ALA A 70 -15.96 19.17 11.97
C ALA A 70 -17.47 18.95 12.23
N ASN A 71 -17.81 18.00 13.10
CA ASN A 71 -19.21 17.75 13.49
C ASN A 71 -19.78 18.90 14.34
N ARG A 72 -19.00 19.45 15.27
CA ARG A 72 -19.43 20.62 16.06
C ARG A 72 -19.73 21.81 15.17
N ASP A 73 -18.85 22.11 14.22
CA ASP A 73 -19.02 23.21 13.27
C ASP A 73 -20.24 23.01 12.38
N HIS A 74 -20.44 21.77 11.88
CA HIS A 74 -21.63 21.44 11.10
C HIS A 74 -22.95 21.61 11.88
N LEU A 75 -22.96 21.25 13.17
CA LEU A 75 -24.13 21.44 14.03
C LEU A 75 -24.42 22.93 14.29
N VAL A 76 -23.38 23.74 14.45
CA VAL A 76 -23.51 25.20 14.58
C VAL A 76 -24.03 25.82 13.27
N GLU A 77 -23.55 25.39 12.11
CA GLU A 77 -24.05 25.90 10.82
C GLU A 77 -25.51 25.49 10.58
N LYS A 78 -25.87 24.25 10.92
CA LYS A 78 -27.21 23.69 10.65
C LYS A 78 -28.28 24.14 11.64
N HIS A 79 -27.91 24.35 12.90
CA HIS A 79 -28.84 24.62 14.00
C HIS A 79 -28.54 25.92 14.77
N GLY A 80 -27.40 26.55 14.52
CA GLY A 80 -27.10 27.87 15.05
C GLY A 80 -27.95 28.92 14.36
N LYS A 81 -28.67 29.70 15.16
CA LYS A 81 -29.27 30.96 14.73
C LYS A 81 -28.23 32.06 14.64
#